data_AF-A0A962H746-F1
#
_entry.id   AF-A0A962H746-F1
#
_cell.length_a   1.000
_cell.length_b   1.000
_cell.length_c   1.000
_cell.angle_alpha   90.00
_cell.angle_beta   90.00
_cell.angle_gamma   90.00
#
_symmetry.space_group_name_H-M   'P 1'
#
loop_
_entity.id
_entity.type
_entity.pdbx_description
1 polymer ?
#
loop_
_entity_poly.entity_id
_entity_poly.type
_entity_poly.pdbx_seq_one_letter_code
_entity_poly.pdbx_strand_id
1 'polypeptide(L)'
;ILLVDFINHQLARGAELANAVVDACAVRAQPIGLTALAAMLGALFILDDPIFNGLAISLIFGIAISTTLTLVVIPLLYYGWLRRRAPTA
;
A
#
# COMPACT_ATOMS: atom_id res chain seq x y z
N ILE A 1 12.64 4.24 8.87
CA ILE A 1 13.17 5.25 9.83
C ILE A 1 12.05 6.10 10.45
N LEU A 2 11.16 6.73 9.67
CA LEU A 2 9.98 7.47 10.19
C LEU A 2 9.03 6.65 11.10
N LEU A 3 8.92 5.34 10.89
CA LEU A 3 8.00 4.47 11.63
C LEU A 3 8.35 4.33 13.12
N VAL A 4 9.65 4.31 13.46
CA VAL A 4 10.11 4.20 14.85
C VAL A 4 9.92 5.52 15.59
N ASP A 5 10.12 6.64 14.91
CA ASP A 5 9.85 7.98 15.47
C ASP A 5 8.37 8.18 15.76
N PHE A 6 7.49 7.79 14.83
CA PHE A 6 6.04 7.94 15.01
C PHE A 6 5.49 7.06 16.14
N ILE A 7 6.01 5.84 16.28
CA ILE A 7 5.66 4.93 17.38
C ILE A 7 6.12 5.51 18.71
N ASN A 8 7.35 6.00 18.84
CA ASN A 8 7.84 6.64 20.07
C ASN A 8 7.05 7.91 20.43
N HIS A 9 6.66 8.70 19.42
CA HIS A 9 5.89 9.94 19.65
C HIS A 9 4.43 9.68 20.05
N GLN A 10 3.79 8.66 19.48
CA GLN A 10 2.42 8.24 19.83
C GLN A 10 2.37 7.52 21.19
N LEU A 11 3.41 6.75 21.55
CA LEU A 11 3.55 6.16 22.89
C LEU A 11 3.68 7.26 23.96
N ALA A 12 4.43 8.32 23.67
CA ALA A 12 4.58 9.48 24.56
C ALA A 12 3.29 10.30 24.72
N ARG A 13 2.33 10.15 23.81
CA ARG A 13 1.02 10.85 23.82
C ARG A 13 -0.15 9.98 24.30
N GLY A 14 0.12 8.73 24.73
CA GLY A 14 -0.90 7.81 25.23
C GLY A 14 -1.86 7.27 24.16
N ALA A 15 -1.51 7.38 22.88
CA ALA A 15 -2.35 6.92 21.77
C ALA A 15 -2.22 5.41 21.54
N GLU A 16 -3.33 4.77 21.17
CA GLU A 16 -3.36 3.35 20.83
C GLU A 16 -2.42 3.08 19.63
N LEU A 17 -1.40 2.24 19.87
CA LEU A 17 -0.42 1.79 18.86
C LEU A 17 -1.09 1.29 17.56
N ALA A 18 -2.32 0.79 17.67
CA ALA A 18 -3.18 0.40 16.56
C ALA A 18 -3.37 1.53 15.53
N ASN A 19 -3.86 2.70 15.98
CA ASN A 19 -4.17 3.83 15.11
C ASN A 19 -2.91 4.48 14.54
N ALA A 20 -1.85 4.59 15.35
CA ALA A 20 -0.57 5.16 14.92
C ALA A 20 0.03 4.44 13.71
N VAL A 21 -0.11 3.11 13.65
CA VAL A 21 0.43 2.33 12.55
C VAL A 21 -0.53 2.26 11.35
N VAL A 22 -1.86 2.30 11.57
CA VAL A 22 -2.83 2.43 10.47
C VAL A 22 -2.59 3.73 9.71
N ASP A 23 -2.43 4.86 10.40
CA ASP A 23 -2.12 6.15 9.78
C ASP A 23 -0.76 6.14 9.08
N ALA A 24 0.27 5.55 9.70
CA ALA A 24 1.58 5.42 9.07
C ALA A 24 1.55 4.54 7.81
N CYS A 25 0.71 3.50 7.77
CA CYS A 25 0.48 2.67 6.59
C CYS A 25 -0.31 3.43 5.51
N ALA A 26 -1.33 4.20 5.88
CA ALA A 26 -2.14 4.99 4.94
C ALA A 26 -1.31 6.06 4.22
N VAL A 27 -0.41 6.74 4.93
CA VAL A 27 0.48 7.78 4.36
C VAL A 27 1.42 7.20 3.29
N ARG A 28 1.74 5.90 3.34
CA ARG A 28 2.58 5.23 2.33
C ARG A 28 1.76 4.62 1.18
N ALA A 29 0.50 4.27 1.42
CA ALA A 29 -0.39 3.73 0.40
C ALA A 29 -0.69 4.76 -0.70
N GLN A 30 -0.82 6.05 -0.34
CA GLN A 30 -1.11 7.13 -1.28
C GLN A 30 -0.02 7.31 -2.37
N PRO A 31 1.29 7.40 -2.06
CA PRO A 31 2.33 7.47 -3.09
C PRO A 31 2.46 6.20 -3.94
N ILE A 32 2.15 5.02 -3.39
CA ILE A 32 2.10 3.76 -4.16
C ILE A 32 0.95 3.79 -5.19
N GLY A 33 -0.22 4.29 -4.79
CA GLY A 33 -1.35 4.48 -5.71
C GLY A 33 -1.02 5.46 -6.84
N LEU A 34 -0.38 6.59 -6.51
CA LEU A 34 0.05 7.59 -7.50
C LEU A 34 1.05 7.02 -8.51
N THR A 35 2.02 6.23 -8.06
CA THR A 35 3.01 5.60 -8.96
C THR A 35 2.37 4.51 -9.84
N ALA A 36 1.46 3.71 -9.28
CA ALA A 36 0.71 2.71 -10.06
C ALA A 36 -0.13 3.38 -11.16
N LEU A 37 -0.84 4.46 -10.84
CA LEU A 37 -1.63 5.23 -11.80
C LEU A 37 -0.78 5.83 -12.91
N ALA A 38 0.38 6.41 -12.57
CA ALA A 38 1.31 6.95 -13.56
C ALA A 38 1.80 5.87 -14.53
N ALA A 39 2.12 4.68 -14.02
CA ALA A 39 2.54 3.56 -14.86
C ALA A 39 1.40 3.01 -15.75
N MET A 40 0.17 2.94 -15.24
CA MET A 40 -1.01 2.57 -16.03
C MET A 40 -1.27 3.56 -17.17
N LEU A 41 -1.18 4.87 -16.90
CA LEU A 41 -1.34 5.90 -17.93
C LEU A 41 -0.26 5.79 -19.02
N GLY A 42 0.99 5.50 -18.65
CA GLY A 42 2.05 5.24 -19.63
C GLY A 42 1.80 3.98 -20.46
N ALA A 43 1.29 2.92 -19.84
CA ALA A 43 0.95 1.68 -20.53
C ALA A 43 -0.26 1.83 -21.48
N LEU A 44 -1.21 2.72 -21.18
CA LEU A 44 -2.31 3.07 -22.08
C LEU A 44 -1.81 3.75 -23.37
N PHE A 45 -0.74 4.54 -23.30
CA PHE A 45 -0.15 5.16 -24.49
C PHE A 45 0.58 4.13 -25.38
N ILE A 46 1.14 3.07 -24.79
CA ILE A 46 1.79 1.97 -25.50
C ILE A 46 0.77 1.07 -26.23
N LEU A 47 -0.50 1.10 -25.81
CA LEU A 47 -1.57 0.29 -26.41
C LEU A 47 -1.87 0.68 -27.87
N ASP A 48 -1.58 1.93 -28.26
CA ASP A 48 -1.74 2.42 -29.62
C ASP A 48 -0.79 1.75 -30.62
N ASP A 49 0.34 1.18 -30.15
CA ASP A 49 1.28 0.44 -30.99
C ASP A 49 0.93 -1.07 -31.06
N PRO A 50 0.59 -1.61 -32.25
CA PRO A 50 0.18 -3.02 -32.41
C PRO A 50 1.25 -4.04 -31.98
N ILE A 51 2.52 -3.65 -31.97
CA ILE A 51 3.66 -4.48 -31.54
C ILE A 51 3.66 -4.70 -30.03
N PHE A 52 3.29 -3.68 -29.25
CA PHE A 52 3.37 -3.69 -27.79
C PHE A 52 2.02 -3.85 -27.10
N ASN A 53 0.94 -3.96 -27.86
CA ASN A 53 -0.42 -4.08 -27.35
C ASN A 53 -0.57 -5.23 -26.31
N GLY A 54 -0.02 -6.41 -26.60
CA GLY A 54 -0.05 -7.54 -25.65
C GLY A 54 0.78 -7.31 -24.37
N LEU A 55 1.88 -6.57 -24.48
CA LEU A 55 2.72 -6.19 -23.34
C LEU A 55 2.02 -5.15 -22.46
N ALA A 56 1.40 -4.13 -23.06
CA ALA A 56 0.67 -3.09 -22.35
C ALA A 56 -0.50 -3.67 -21.53
N ILE A 57 -1.30 -4.55 -22.12
CA ILE A 57 -2.41 -5.21 -21.42
C ILE A 57 -1.90 -6.01 -20.23
N SER A 58 -0.84 -6.80 -20.41
CA SER A 58 -0.22 -7.60 -19.35
C SER A 58 0.31 -6.72 -18.22
N LEU A 59 0.93 -5.59 -18.55
CA LEU A 59 1.48 -4.64 -17.60
C LEU A 59 0.38 -3.95 -16.78
N ILE A 60 -0.68 -3.45 -17.43
CA ILE A 60 -1.81 -2.78 -16.76
C ILE A 60 -2.47 -3.75 -15.77
N PHE A 61 -2.80 -4.97 -16.22
CA PHE A 61 -3.41 -5.97 -15.36
C PHE A 61 -2.48 -6.39 -14.21
N GLY A 62 -1.18 -6.58 -14.50
CA GLY A 62 -0.19 -6.94 -13.50
C GLY A 62 -0.04 -5.87 -12.42
N ILE A 63 0.05 -4.60 -12.82
CA ILE A 63 0.12 -3.47 -11.89
C ILE A 63 -1.19 -3.36 -11.10
N ALA A 64 -2.35 -3.44 -11.75
CA ALA A 64 -3.64 -3.35 -11.08
C ALA A 64 -3.79 -4.43 -10.00
N ILE A 65 -3.55 -5.70 -10.34
CA ILE A 65 -3.63 -6.80 -9.40
C ILE A 65 -2.58 -6.66 -8.29
N SER A 66 -1.33 -6.32 -8.62
CA SER A 66 -0.26 -6.17 -7.62
C SER A 66 -0.52 -5.02 -6.66
N THR A 67 -1.02 -3.88 -7.15
CA THR A 67 -1.39 -2.73 -6.32
C THR A 67 -2.58 -3.05 -5.44
N THR A 68 -3.66 -3.65 -5.98
CA THR A 68 -4.81 -4.07 -5.17
C THR A 68 -4.40 -5.09 -4.12
N LEU A 69 -3.61 -6.10 -4.51
CA LEU A 69 -3.11 -7.11 -3.58
C LEU A 69 -2.27 -6.46 -2.47
N THR A 70 -1.37 -5.54 -2.81
CA THR A 70 -0.54 -4.83 -1.83
C THR A 70 -1.40 -3.98 -0.88
N LEU A 71 -2.34 -3.22 -1.41
CA LEU A 71 -3.25 -2.36 -0.64
C LEU A 71 -4.20 -3.16 0.26
N VAL A 72 -4.52 -4.41 -0.07
CA VAL A 72 -5.38 -5.28 0.75
C VAL A 72 -4.55 -6.12 1.72
N VAL A 73 -3.46 -6.73 1.27
CA VAL A 73 -2.62 -7.65 2.06
C VAL A 73 -1.91 -6.91 3.19
N ILE A 74 -1.36 -5.72 2.95
CA ILE A 74 -0.68 -4.95 4.01
C ILE A 74 -1.62 -4.64 5.20
N PRO A 75 -2.82 -4.06 5.01
CA PRO A 75 -3.73 -3.82 6.13
C PRO A 75 -4.28 -5.11 6.75
N LEU A 76 -4.53 -6.17 5.97
CA LEU A 76 -4.95 -7.47 6.51
C LEU A 76 -3.88 -8.11 7.40
N LEU A 77 -2.63 -8.10 6.95
CA LEU A 77 -1.49 -8.59 7.73
C LEU A 77 -1.30 -7.76 9.00
N TYR A 78 -1.43 -6.43 8.90
CA TYR A 78 -1.32 -5.55 10.05
C TYR A 78 -2.45 -5.80 11.06
N TYR A 79 -3.70 -5.86 10.61
CA TYR A 79 -4.86 -6.17 11.43
C TYR A 79 -4.72 -7.53 12.12
N GLY A 80 -4.27 -8.56 11.37
CA GLY A 80 -4.01 -9.89 11.91
C GLY A 80 -2.89 -9.92 12.94
N TRP A 81 -1.81 -9.18 12.71
CA TRP A 81 -0.70 -9.07 13.66
C TRP A 81 -1.08 -8.30 14.93
N LEU A 82 -1.83 -7.21 14.79
CA LEU A 82 -2.37 -6.44 15.92
C LEU A 82 -3.35 -7.28 16.74
N ARG A 83 -4.26 -8.02 16.09
CA ARG A 83 -5.20 -8.93 16.75
C ARG A 83 -4.49 -10.06 17.51
N ARG A 84 -3.31 -10.49 17.05
CA ARG A 84 -2.44 -11.45 17.77
C ARG A 84 -1.60 -10.81 18.88
N ARG A 85 -1.44 -9.49 18.91
CA ARG A 85 -0.81 -8.71 20.00
C ARG A 85 -1.80 -8.15 21.01
N ALA A 86 -3.09 -8.33 20.78
CA ALA A 86 -4.14 -8.17 21.77
C ALA A 86 -4.54 -9.48 22.52
N PRO A 87 -3.63 -10.39 22.93
CA PRO A 87 -3.93 -11.24 24.08
C PRO A 87 -3.79 -10.39 25.35
N THR A 88 -4.87 -10.43 26.14
CA THR A 88 -4.98 -10.03 27.56
C THR A 88 -4.96 -8.54 27.86
N ALA A 89 -6.18 -8.00 27.94
CA ALA A 89 -6.62 -7.21 29.08
C ALA A 89 -6.27 -7.88 30.43
#